data_AF-A0A915DK97-F1
#
_entry.id   AF-A0A915DK97-F1
#
_cell.length_a   1.000
_cell.length_b   1.000
_cell.length_c   1.000
_cell.angle_alpha   90.00
_cell.angle_beta   90.00
_cell.angle_gamma   90.00
#
_symmetry.space_group_name_H-M   'P 1'
#
loop_
_entity.id
_entity.type
_entity.pdbx_description
1 polymer ?
#
loop_
_entity_poly.entity_id
_entity_poly.type
_entity_poly.pdbx_seq_one_letter_code
_entity_poly.pdbx_strand_id
1 'polypeptide(L)'
;MYLEWKLGSSLWQKIDWAAGTSTGGIITLGLARKHSLEDVLKLYLRLKNEIFVGRRPYSAKDFESLLKQELGNDTMSSVVSPKLVITSCLTHVAPPKLKLFRNYVPAARKIGDNERKKLGYDDPSHVLLWKAARCSSAAPTYFPPFEEIYSDGGIIANNPTVELLTEFFRYKNIAAQKTILSLKTLVVLFQ
;
A
#
# COMPACT_ATOMS: atom_id res chain seq x y z
N MET A 1 15.54 -1.18 -11.93
CA MET A 1 16.68 -0.65 -12.70
C MET A 1 16.69 -1.16 -14.13
N TYR A 2 16.75 -2.48 -14.39
CA TYR A 2 16.79 -3.01 -15.77
C TYR A 2 15.62 -2.56 -16.65
N LEU A 3 14.38 -2.59 -16.13
CA LEU A 3 13.20 -2.15 -16.88
C LEU A 3 13.20 -0.65 -17.17
N GLU A 4 13.59 0.20 -16.22
CA GLU A 4 13.72 1.65 -16.46
C GLU A 4 14.80 1.95 -17.50
N TRP A 5 15.94 1.25 -17.43
CA TRP A 5 17.00 1.32 -18.43
C TRP A 5 16.49 0.95 -19.83
N LYS A 6 15.72 -0.14 -19.95
CA LYS A 6 15.09 -0.55 -21.22
C LYS A 6 14.02 0.44 -21.71
N LEU A 7 13.28 1.07 -20.80
CA LEU A 7 12.19 1.98 -21.11
C LEU A 7 12.66 3.42 -21.37
N GLY A 8 13.90 3.77 -21.03
CA GLY A 8 14.47 5.11 -21.16
C GLY A 8 13.78 6.17 -20.31
N SER A 9 12.95 5.78 -19.34
CA SER A 9 12.18 6.69 -18.50
C SER A 9 11.87 6.05 -17.14
N SER A 10 11.44 6.88 -16.17
CA SER A 10 10.94 6.36 -14.90
C SER A 10 9.77 5.40 -15.13
N LEU A 11 9.83 4.24 -14.49
CA LEU A 11 8.76 3.24 -14.52
C LEU A 11 7.55 3.78 -13.78
N TRP A 12 7.78 4.48 -12.66
CA TRP A 12 6.72 5.02 -11.80
C TRP A 12 5.76 5.95 -12.55
N GLN A 13 6.28 6.78 -13.45
CA GLN A 13 5.49 7.71 -14.26
C GLN A 13 4.57 7.01 -15.28
N LYS A 14 4.82 5.74 -15.59
CA LYS A 14 4.05 4.94 -16.55
C LYS A 14 3.01 4.03 -15.87
N ILE A 15 2.98 4.00 -14.54
CA ILE A 15 2.05 3.18 -13.76
C ILE A 15 0.78 3.99 -13.51
N ASP A 16 -0.38 3.39 -13.79
CA ASP A 16 -1.67 3.98 -13.44
C ASP A 16 -2.17 3.48 -12.07
N TRP A 17 -1.85 2.22 -11.75
CA TRP A 17 -2.31 1.49 -10.58
C TRP A 17 -1.20 0.62 -10.01
N ALA A 18 -0.96 0.72 -8.71
CA ALA A 18 0.02 -0.09 -8.00
C ALA A 18 -0.60 -0.71 -6.74
N ALA A 19 -0.27 -1.97 -6.47
CA ALA A 19 -0.62 -2.63 -5.23
C ALA A 19 0.58 -3.24 -4.52
N GLY A 20 0.52 -3.24 -3.20
CA GLY A 20 1.58 -3.74 -2.35
C GLY A 20 1.04 -4.49 -1.13
N THR A 21 1.64 -5.64 -0.85
CA THR A 21 1.43 -6.38 0.41
C THR A 21 2.75 -6.47 1.17
N SER A 22 2.70 -6.22 2.48
CA SER A 22 3.87 -6.31 3.37
C SER A 22 5.02 -5.43 2.88
N THR A 23 6.20 -6.01 2.69
CA THR A 23 7.37 -5.35 2.09
C THR A 23 7.02 -4.70 0.74
N GLY A 24 6.19 -5.34 -0.08
CA GLY A 24 5.68 -4.75 -1.32
C GLY A 24 4.86 -3.48 -1.10
N GLY A 25 4.13 -3.39 0.02
CA GLY A 25 3.46 -2.18 0.49
C GLY A 25 4.45 -1.06 0.82
N ILE A 26 5.51 -1.37 1.57
CA ILE A 26 6.59 -0.42 1.89
C ILE A 26 7.25 0.11 0.61
N ILE A 27 7.59 -0.79 -0.32
CA ILE A 27 8.22 -0.44 -1.60
C ILE A 27 7.28 0.42 -2.44
N THR A 28 6.00 0.07 -2.54
CA THR A 28 4.99 0.83 -3.28
C THR A 28 4.86 2.26 -2.75
N LEU A 29 4.77 2.41 -1.42
CA LEU A 29 4.68 3.71 -0.77
C LEU A 29 5.99 4.51 -0.86
N GLY A 30 7.14 3.83 -0.78
CA GLY A 30 8.45 4.43 -0.98
C GLY A 30 8.62 4.97 -2.40
N LEU A 31 8.15 4.24 -3.42
CA LEU A 31 8.16 4.69 -4.81
C LEU A 31 7.22 5.88 -5.02
N ALA A 32 6.05 5.84 -4.39
CA ALA A 32 5.12 6.96 -4.41
C ALA A 32 5.72 8.24 -3.86
N ARG A 33 6.61 8.13 -2.86
CA ARG A 33 7.20 9.29 -2.17
C ARG A 33 8.50 9.79 -2.77
N LYS A 34 9.38 8.89 -3.21
CA LYS A 34 10.75 9.21 -3.66
C LYS A 34 10.92 9.16 -5.17
N HIS A 35 10.00 8.51 -5.89
CA HIS A 35 9.98 8.31 -7.35
C HIS A 35 11.16 7.53 -7.96
N SER A 36 12.28 7.32 -7.25
CA SER A 36 13.46 6.56 -7.72
C SER A 36 13.49 5.12 -7.20
N LEU A 37 13.71 4.15 -8.10
CA LEU A 37 13.94 2.75 -7.72
C LEU A 37 15.20 2.57 -6.85
N GLU A 38 16.23 3.40 -7.07
CA GLU A 38 17.48 3.31 -6.30
C GLU A 38 17.27 3.68 -4.84
N ASP A 39 16.50 4.73 -4.57
CA ASP A 39 16.24 5.17 -3.20
C ASP A 39 15.32 4.20 -2.46
N VAL A 40 14.44 3.51 -3.19
CA VAL A 40 13.61 2.45 -2.62
C VAL A 40 14.40 1.17 -2.40
N LEU A 41 15.40 0.87 -3.24
CA LEU A 41 16.36 -0.20 -2.98
C LEU A 41 17.19 0.09 -1.72
N LYS A 42 17.68 1.34 -1.56
CA LYS A 42 18.37 1.77 -0.34
C LYS A 42 17.48 1.60 0.89
N LEU A 43 16.21 2.03 0.81
CA LEU A 43 15.21 1.81 1.86
C LEU A 43 15.09 0.33 2.23
N TYR A 44 14.94 -0.55 1.24
CA TYR A 44 14.83 -2.00 1.49
C TYR A 44 16.09 -2.57 2.17
N LEU A 45 17.28 -2.16 1.72
CA LEU A 45 18.54 -2.60 2.33
C LEU A 45 18.70 -2.09 3.77
N ARG A 46 18.30 -0.84 4.05
CA ARG A 46 18.26 -0.29 5.41
C ARG A 46 17.29 -1.07 6.29
N LEU A 47 16.09 -1.35 5.79
CA LEU A 47 15.09 -2.14 6.50
C LEU A 47 15.64 -3.54 6.87
N LYS A 48 16.35 -4.20 5.95
CA LYS A 48 17.03 -5.47 6.21
C LYS A 48 18.06 -5.37 7.34
N ASN A 49 18.91 -4.35 7.28
CA ASN A 49 20.08 -4.24 8.15
C ASN A 49 19.79 -3.57 9.50
N GLU A 50 18.75 -2.76 9.61
CA GLU A 50 18.40 -2.02 10.83
C GLU A 50 17.25 -2.68 11.60
N ILE A 51 16.27 -3.30 10.91
CA ILE A 51 15.06 -3.81 11.55
C ILE A 51 15.12 -5.31 11.83
N PHE A 52 15.65 -6.10 10.91
CA PHE A 52 15.70 -7.56 11.04
C PHE A 52 16.96 -8.06 11.77
N VAL A 53 17.33 -7.38 12.86
CA VAL A 53 18.50 -7.70 13.68
C VAL A 53 18.08 -8.26 15.03
N GLY A 54 18.72 -9.35 15.46
CA GLY A 54 18.49 -9.96 16.77
C GLY A 54 17.42 -11.05 16.78
N ARG A 55 16.76 -11.22 17.94
CA ARG A 55 15.74 -12.25 18.16
C ARG A 55 14.34 -11.72 17.90
N ARG A 56 13.47 -12.61 17.42
CA ARG A 56 12.05 -12.31 17.18
C ARG A 56 11.24 -12.35 18.49
N PRO A 57 10.14 -11.57 18.58
CA PRO A 57 9.71 -10.56 17.62
C PRO A 57 10.65 -9.34 17.59
N TYR A 58 10.83 -8.74 16.41
CA TYR A 58 11.68 -7.57 16.20
C TYR A 58 11.02 -6.31 16.78
N SER A 59 11.83 -5.28 17.00
CA SER A 59 11.40 -4.00 17.59
C SER A 59 10.41 -3.25 16.68
N ALA A 60 9.14 -3.17 17.09
CA ALA A 60 8.14 -2.37 16.41
C ALA A 60 8.48 -0.87 16.44
N LYS A 61 9.12 -0.40 17.52
CA LYS A 61 9.52 1.00 17.69
C LYS A 61 10.55 1.41 16.65
N ASP A 62 11.58 0.60 16.46
CA ASP A 62 12.64 0.90 15.49
C ASP A 62 12.09 0.82 14.06
N PHE A 63 11.20 -0.15 13.82
CA PHE A 63 10.53 -0.27 12.53
C PHE A 63 9.68 0.96 12.20
N GLU A 64 8.87 1.43 13.16
CA GLU A 64 8.08 2.65 12.99
C GLU A 64 8.95 3.89 12.84
N SER A 65 10.07 3.98 13.57
CA SER A 65 11.02 5.08 13.46
C SER A 65 11.60 5.17 12.04
N LEU A 66 12.05 4.03 11.49
CA LEU A 66 12.54 3.96 10.11
C LEU A 66 11.45 4.35 9.11
N LEU A 67 10.24 3.81 9.24
CA LEU A 67 9.13 4.15 8.33
C LEU A 67 8.76 5.64 8.39
N LYS A 68 8.76 6.24 9.59
CA LYS A 68 8.53 7.70 9.76
C LYS A 68 9.63 8.53 9.14
N GLN A 69 10.90 8.12 9.28
CA GLN A 69 12.03 8.79 8.64
C GLN A 69 11.91 8.76 7.11
N GLU A 70 11.46 7.63 6.57
CA GLU A 70 11.51 7.34 5.14
C GLU A 70 10.27 7.82 4.36
N LEU A 71 9.10 7.81 5.00
CA LEU A 71 7.82 8.19 4.40
C LEU A 71 7.26 9.51 4.95
N GLY A 72 7.86 10.06 6.01
CA GLY A 72 7.47 11.34 6.60
C GLY A 72 6.06 11.34 7.21
N ASN A 73 5.49 12.53 7.34
CA ASN A 73 4.12 12.74 7.82
C ASN A 73 3.12 12.93 6.67
N ASP A 74 3.51 12.51 5.46
CA ASP A 74 2.64 12.57 4.31
C ASP A 74 1.49 11.56 4.46
N THR A 75 0.35 11.90 3.90
CA THR A 75 -0.87 11.10 3.94
C THR A 75 -1.08 10.35 2.64
N MET A 76 -1.97 9.36 2.61
CA MET A 76 -2.32 8.67 1.37
C MET A 76 -2.83 9.65 0.32
N SER A 77 -3.59 10.69 0.70
CA SER A 77 -4.06 11.72 -0.23
C SER A 77 -2.96 12.58 -0.86
N SER A 78 -1.75 12.63 -0.27
CA SER A 78 -0.62 13.37 -0.86
C SER A 78 -0.14 12.75 -2.18
N VAL A 79 -0.39 11.46 -2.38
CA VAL A 79 -0.05 10.74 -3.61
C VAL A 79 -1.18 10.92 -4.60
N VAL A 80 -0.97 11.74 -5.63
CA VAL A 80 -1.98 11.99 -6.68
C VAL A 80 -2.03 10.85 -7.71
N SER A 81 -0.88 10.29 -8.07
CA SER A 81 -0.74 9.22 -9.06
C SER A 81 0.50 8.36 -8.76
N PRO A 82 0.48 7.04 -9.02
CA PRO A 82 -0.66 6.19 -9.41
C PRO A 82 -1.71 6.03 -8.31
N LYS A 83 -2.80 5.34 -8.65
CA LYS A 83 -3.74 4.81 -7.65
C LYS A 83 -3.11 3.66 -6.90
N LEU A 84 -3.09 3.74 -5.57
CA LEU A 84 -2.42 2.80 -4.68
C LEU A 84 -3.43 1.94 -3.94
N VAL A 85 -3.10 0.65 -3.80
CA VAL A 85 -3.84 -0.30 -2.96
C VAL A 85 -2.83 -1.05 -2.08
N ILE A 86 -2.82 -0.75 -0.79
CA ILE A 86 -1.94 -1.42 0.19
C ILE A 86 -2.78 -2.35 1.06
N THR A 87 -2.43 -3.63 1.11
CA THR A 87 -3.21 -4.64 1.83
C THR A 87 -2.77 -4.76 3.29
N SER A 88 -3.70 -5.04 4.19
CA SER A 88 -3.45 -5.39 5.59
C SER A 88 -4.58 -6.29 6.08
N CYS A 89 -4.40 -6.94 7.23
CA CYS A 89 -5.39 -7.84 7.80
C CYS A 89 -5.90 -7.27 9.14
N LEU A 90 -7.21 -7.13 9.29
CA LEU A 90 -7.86 -6.85 10.56
C LEU A 90 -7.95 -8.15 11.37
N THR A 91 -7.10 -8.30 12.37
CA THR A 91 -6.98 -9.53 13.17
C THR A 91 -7.73 -9.47 14.49
N HIS A 92 -8.24 -8.31 14.90
CA HIS A 92 -9.08 -8.14 16.09
C HIS A 92 -10.52 -8.69 15.92
N VAL A 93 -10.89 -9.15 14.72
CA VAL A 93 -12.21 -9.71 14.40
C VAL A 93 -12.09 -11.16 13.97
N ALA A 94 -13.13 -11.96 14.26
CA ALA A 94 -13.27 -13.34 13.80
C ALA A 94 -14.50 -13.49 12.89
N PRO A 95 -14.36 -13.92 11.63
CA PRO A 95 -13.10 -14.21 10.94
C PRO A 95 -12.29 -12.93 10.63
N PRO A 96 -10.95 -13.02 10.47
CA PRO A 96 -10.11 -11.90 10.06
C PRO A 96 -10.59 -11.29 8.74
N LYS A 97 -10.45 -9.97 8.60
CA LYS A 97 -10.95 -9.24 7.42
C LYS A 97 -9.83 -8.51 6.68
N LEU A 98 -9.86 -8.53 5.35
CA LEU A 98 -8.96 -7.74 4.52
C LEU A 98 -9.25 -6.24 4.69
N LYS A 99 -8.19 -5.46 4.95
CA LYS A 99 -8.18 -4.00 4.90
C LYS A 99 -7.37 -3.54 3.70
N LEU A 100 -7.92 -2.61 2.92
CA LEU A 100 -7.25 -1.99 1.79
C LEU A 100 -7.06 -0.49 2.07
N PHE A 101 -5.81 -0.06 2.24
CA PHE A 101 -5.48 1.37 2.30
C PHE A 101 -5.34 1.91 0.87
N ARG A 102 -6.02 3.01 0.58
CA ARG A 102 -6.12 3.60 -0.77
C ARG A 102 -5.79 5.08 -0.72
N ASN A 103 -5.20 5.62 -1.79
CA ASN A 103 -5.02 7.06 -1.95
C ASN A 103 -6.18 7.77 -2.65
N TYR A 104 -7.25 7.05 -2.99
CA TYR A 104 -8.38 7.60 -3.72
C TYR A 104 -9.72 7.24 -3.06
N VAL A 105 -10.69 8.11 -3.30
CA VAL A 105 -12.11 7.84 -3.07
C VAL A 105 -12.83 8.02 -4.40
N PRO A 106 -13.66 7.05 -4.85
CA PRO A 106 -14.42 7.19 -6.09
C PRO A 106 -15.37 8.40 -6.02
N ALA A 107 -15.20 9.35 -6.95
CA ALA A 107 -16.05 10.53 -7.06
C ALA A 107 -17.39 10.21 -7.75
N ALA A 108 -18.18 9.30 -7.17
CA ALA A 108 -19.51 9.00 -7.66
C ALA A 108 -20.55 9.92 -7.00
N ARG A 109 -21.23 10.75 -7.81
CA ARG A 109 -22.28 11.70 -7.39
C ARG A 109 -23.47 11.06 -6.64
N LYS A 110 -23.59 9.72 -6.67
CA LYS A 110 -24.69 8.94 -6.08
C LYS A 110 -24.34 8.16 -4.82
N ILE A 111 -23.07 8.11 -4.41
CA ILE A 111 -22.65 7.34 -3.23
C ILE A 111 -22.33 8.31 -2.09
N GLY A 112 -23.20 8.34 -1.07
CA GLY A 112 -22.96 9.08 0.17
C GLY A 112 -21.87 8.46 1.04
N ASP A 113 -21.36 9.21 2.01
CA ASP A 113 -20.18 8.81 2.80
C ASP A 113 -20.38 7.51 3.60
N ASN A 114 -21.59 7.24 4.07
CA ASN A 114 -21.91 5.98 4.75
C ASN A 114 -21.76 4.76 3.85
N GLU A 115 -22.17 4.87 2.58
CA GLU A 115 -22.02 3.78 1.60
C GLU A 115 -20.55 3.58 1.22
N ARG A 116 -19.77 4.65 1.12
CA ARG A 116 -18.31 4.56 0.90
C ARG A 116 -17.62 3.81 2.03
N LYS A 117 -17.96 4.12 3.28
CA LYS A 117 -17.45 3.41 4.47
C LYS A 117 -17.84 1.94 4.47
N LYS A 118 -19.09 1.59 4.10
CA LYS A 118 -19.52 0.18 3.95
C LYS A 118 -18.73 -0.56 2.87
N LEU A 119 -18.34 0.13 1.80
CA LEU A 119 -17.46 -0.39 0.75
C LEU A 119 -15.98 -0.45 1.15
N GLY A 120 -15.65 0.01 2.36
CA GLY A 120 -14.30 -0.03 2.92
C GLY A 120 -13.38 1.09 2.42
N TYR A 121 -13.93 2.19 1.91
CA TYR A 121 -13.16 3.40 1.60
C TYR A 121 -13.02 4.28 2.84
N ASP A 122 -11.79 4.47 3.28
CA ASP A 122 -11.43 5.48 4.28
C ASP A 122 -11.14 6.83 3.62
N ASP A 123 -11.10 7.90 4.42
CA ASP A 123 -10.57 9.17 3.96
C ASP A 123 -9.04 9.09 3.86
N PRO A 124 -8.45 9.20 2.65
CA PRO A 124 -7.00 9.11 2.47
C PRO A 124 -6.22 10.24 3.14
N SER A 125 -6.87 11.36 3.47
CA SER A 125 -6.24 12.49 4.16
C SER A 125 -5.95 12.21 5.64
N HIS A 126 -6.61 11.20 6.22
CA HIS A 126 -6.39 10.81 7.62
C HIS A 126 -5.43 9.62 7.79
N VAL A 127 -4.99 9.01 6.68
CA VAL A 127 -4.11 7.84 6.72
C VAL A 127 -2.69 8.27 6.36
N LEU A 128 -1.77 8.20 7.32
CA LEU A 128 -0.34 8.45 7.08
C LEU A 128 0.30 7.31 6.28
N LEU A 129 1.21 7.64 5.36
CA LEU A 129 1.90 6.64 4.53
C LEU A 129 2.64 5.61 5.40
N TRP A 130 3.40 6.07 6.40
CA TRP A 130 4.15 5.17 7.29
C TRP A 130 3.23 4.25 8.11
N LYS A 131 2.02 4.72 8.48
CA LYS A 131 1.03 3.89 9.18
C LYS A 131 0.49 2.79 8.26
N ALA A 132 0.11 3.13 7.03
CA ALA A 132 -0.33 2.13 6.05
C ALA A 132 0.77 1.07 5.80
N ALA A 133 2.03 1.49 5.67
CA ALA A 133 3.18 0.60 5.55
C ALA A 133 3.34 -0.33 6.78
N ARG A 134 3.25 0.24 7.99
CA ARG A 134 3.40 -0.49 9.26
C ARG A 134 2.28 -1.51 9.48
N CYS A 135 1.03 -1.16 9.16
CA CYS A 135 -0.11 -2.07 9.20
C CYS A 135 0.04 -3.22 8.20
N SER A 136 0.49 -2.91 6.98
CA SER A 136 0.67 -3.90 5.91
C SER A 136 1.75 -4.93 6.21
N SER A 137 2.78 -4.55 6.98
CA SER A 137 4.01 -5.33 7.18
C SER A 137 4.14 -5.90 8.60
N ALA A 138 3.04 -5.93 9.36
CA ALA A 138 3.00 -6.44 10.73
C ALA A 138 2.94 -7.98 10.75
N ALA A 139 3.96 -8.65 10.21
CA ALA A 139 3.95 -10.10 10.00
C ALA A 139 3.91 -10.84 11.35
N PRO A 140 2.92 -11.75 11.56
CA PRO A 140 2.86 -12.55 12.78
C PRO A 140 4.18 -13.27 13.02
N THR A 141 4.58 -13.42 14.28
CA THR A 141 5.89 -13.94 14.74
C THR A 141 7.10 -13.03 14.48
N TYR A 142 7.04 -12.12 13.50
CA TYR A 142 8.11 -11.16 13.21
C TYR A 142 7.89 -9.85 13.96
N PHE A 143 6.69 -9.30 13.91
CA PHE A 143 6.32 -8.05 14.55
C PHE A 143 4.99 -8.21 15.30
N PRO A 144 4.78 -7.46 16.40
CA PRO A 144 3.47 -7.38 17.01
C PRO A 144 2.47 -6.68 16.06
N PRO A 145 1.17 -7.00 16.17
CA PRO A 145 0.12 -6.27 15.47
C PRO A 145 0.20 -4.77 15.77
N PHE A 146 -0.09 -3.95 14.77
CA PHE A 146 -0.13 -2.49 14.95
C PHE A 146 -1.47 -2.07 15.55
N GLU A 147 -1.42 -1.28 16.63
CA GLU A 147 -2.61 -0.84 17.41
C GLU A 147 -3.53 -2.01 17.84
N GLU A 148 -2.99 -3.23 17.98
CA GLU A 148 -3.74 -4.48 18.27
C GLU A 148 -4.84 -4.84 17.25
N ILE A 149 -4.93 -4.08 16.16
CA ILE A 149 -6.00 -4.16 15.17
C ILE A 149 -5.49 -4.76 13.86
N TYR A 150 -4.29 -4.35 13.43
CA TYR A 150 -3.75 -4.60 12.11
C TYR A 150 -2.57 -5.57 12.14
N SER A 151 -2.64 -6.60 11.30
CA SER A 151 -1.54 -7.50 10.99
C SER A 151 -1.22 -7.48 9.50
N ASP A 152 -0.17 -8.19 9.12
CA ASP A 152 0.31 -8.26 7.74
C ASP A 152 -0.78 -8.69 6.75
N GLY A 153 -0.82 -8.02 5.60
CA GLY A 153 -1.75 -8.36 4.51
C GLY A 153 -1.52 -9.76 3.96
N GLY A 154 -0.32 -10.32 4.10
CA GLY A 154 0.08 -11.66 3.68
C GLY A 154 -0.70 -12.79 4.32
N ILE A 155 -1.38 -12.53 5.45
CA ILE A 155 -2.29 -13.50 6.09
C ILE A 155 -3.47 -13.85 5.16
N ILE A 156 -3.95 -12.89 4.37
CA ILE A 156 -5.17 -13.05 3.56
C ILE A 156 -4.96 -12.74 2.07
N ALA A 157 -4.07 -11.81 1.74
CA ALA A 157 -3.84 -11.29 0.38
C ALA A 157 -2.34 -11.09 0.11
N ASN A 158 -1.56 -12.18 0.21
CA ASN A 158 -0.11 -12.12 -0.02
C ASN A 158 0.23 -11.61 -1.43
N ASN A 159 -0.53 -12.04 -2.44
CA ASN A 159 -0.41 -11.51 -3.80
C ASN A 159 -1.61 -10.60 -4.11
N PRO A 160 -1.45 -9.26 -4.07
CA PRO A 160 -2.58 -8.34 -4.20
C PRO A 160 -3.08 -8.16 -5.65
N THR A 161 -2.73 -9.06 -6.57
CA THR A 161 -3.13 -8.96 -7.99
C THR A 161 -4.65 -9.01 -8.15
N VAL A 162 -5.32 -9.95 -7.47
CA VAL A 162 -6.78 -10.12 -7.59
C VAL A 162 -7.49 -8.94 -6.92
N GLU A 163 -6.98 -8.46 -5.80
CA GLU A 163 -7.47 -7.29 -5.08
C GLU A 163 -7.35 -6.05 -5.96
N LEU A 164 -6.20 -5.85 -6.60
CA LEU A 164 -5.96 -4.72 -7.50
C LEU A 164 -6.89 -4.74 -8.72
N LEU A 165 -7.05 -5.90 -9.36
CA LEU A 165 -7.97 -6.06 -10.49
C LEU A 165 -9.42 -5.80 -10.06
N THR A 166 -9.83 -6.36 -8.92
CA THR A 166 -11.16 -6.16 -8.36
C THR A 166 -11.42 -4.69 -8.05
N GLU A 167 -10.45 -4.00 -7.43
CA GLU A 167 -10.52 -2.58 -7.14
C GLU A 167 -10.57 -1.73 -8.40
N PHE A 168 -9.81 -2.08 -9.44
CA PHE A 168 -9.87 -1.41 -10.72
C PHE A 168 -11.27 -1.46 -11.34
N PHE A 169 -11.87 -2.65 -11.45
CA PHE A 169 -13.22 -2.81 -12.00
C PHE A 169 -14.28 -2.15 -11.11
N ARG A 170 -14.17 -2.29 -9.78
CA ARG A 170 -15.06 -1.65 -8.81
C ARG A 170 -15.01 -0.13 -8.94
N TYR A 171 -13.80 0.46 -8.99
CA TYR A 171 -13.62 1.90 -9.16
C TYR A 171 -14.25 2.38 -10.46
N LYS A 172 -14.04 1.67 -11.58
CA LYS A 172 -14.64 2.01 -12.88
C LYS A 172 -16.17 1.99 -12.84
N ASN A 173 -16.75 0.93 -12.27
CA ASN A 173 -18.20 0.77 -12.15
C ASN A 173 -18.82 1.89 -11.31
N ILE A 174 -18.17 2.24 -10.19
CA ILE A 174 -18.64 3.29 -9.29
C ILE A 174 -18.49 4.68 -9.93
N ALA A 175 -17.35 4.96 -10.56
CA ALA A 175 -17.06 6.26 -11.17
C ALA A 175 -17.89 6.54 -12.44
N ALA A 176 -18.75 5.62 -12.89
CA ALA A 176 -19.62 5.75 -14.06
C ALA A 176 -18.89 6.18 -15.35
N GLN A 177 -17.59 5.88 -15.47
CA GLN A 177 -16.81 6.21 -16.65
C GLN A 177 -17.15 5.22 -17.77
N LYS A 178 -17.99 5.65 -18.71
CA LYS A 178 -18.29 4.96 -19.98
C LYS A 178 -17.15 5.05 -21.02
N THR A 179 -16.05 5.72 -20.70
CA THR A 179 -14.96 5.96 -21.64
C THR A 179 -14.01 4.77 -21.69
N ILE A 180 -13.64 4.34 -22.90
CA ILE A 180 -12.59 3.35 -23.17
C ILE A 180 -11.28 3.88 -22.57
N LEU A 181 -10.98 3.52 -21.33
CA LEU A 181 -9.70 3.81 -20.70
C LEU A 181 -8.78 2.61 -20.90
N SER A 182 -7.75 2.79 -21.73
CA SER A 182 -6.65 1.83 -21.85
C SER A 182 -5.95 1.73 -20.49
N LEU A 183 -5.96 0.55 -19.88
CA LEU A 183 -5.07 0.24 -18.77
C LEU A 183 -3.64 0.21 -19.34
N LYS A 184 -2.79 1.17 -19.00
CA LYS A 184 -1.42 1.18 -19.56
C LYS A 184 -0.52 0.24 -18.78
N THR A 185 -0.54 0.32 -17.45
CA THR A 185 0.32 -0.54 -16.61
C THR A 185 -0.26 -0.78 -15.21
N LEU A 186 -0.29 -2.05 -14.80
CA LEU A 186 -0.51 -2.51 -13.41
C LEU A 186 0.80 -3.01 -12.83
N VAL A 187 1.11 -2.63 -11.59
CA VAL A 187 2.27 -3.17 -10.86
C VAL A 187 1.82 -3.75 -9.52
N VAL A 188 2.29 -4.95 -9.24
CA VAL A 188 2.00 -5.69 -8.02
C VAL A 188 3.32 -6.06 -7.38
N LEU A 189 3.48 -5.71 -6.10
CA LEU A 189 4.67 -6.00 -5.31
C LEU A 189 4.27 -6.78 -4.06
N PHE A 190 4.92 -7.91 -3.81
CA PHE A 190 4.68 -8.77 -2.66
C PHE A 190 5.98 -9.40 -2.14
N GLN A 191 5.88 -10.08 -1.00
CA GLN A 191 7.00 -10.69 -0.26
C GLN A 191 7.66 -11.85 -1.00
#